data_AF-A0AAX3N2C9-F1
#
_entry.id   AF-A0AAX3N2C9-F1
#
_cell.length_a   1.000
_cell.length_b   1.000
_cell.length_c   1.000
_cell.angle_alpha   90.00
_cell.angle_beta   90.00
_cell.angle_gamma   90.00
#
_symmetry.space_group_name_H-M   'P 1'
#
loop_
_entity.id
_entity.type
_entity.pdbx_description
1 polymer ?
#
loop_
_entity_poly.entity_id
_entity_poly.type
_entity_poly.pdbx_seq_one_letter_code
_entity_poly.pdbx_strand_id
1 'polypeptide(L)'
;MPRSIKGTIQIEGQDITITNPDKPLWPEAGVTKAMYLQKLAELSPYLLKYCQNRLLTTIRYPHGIHGEFFYQKNAPEPLPPYVKTAVHEGINYIVMEDLPVLLWLGNLAALEFHPSLHYVGSKLPCEWMIDLDPSLPEEPRIMEAAHIVGQTLNSLGIQSVPKTSGATGVQIIVPIQSGITFEELRTLGHFVGMYVCQKHPDLFTLERLKKDRGNKIYFDYLQHYGGKTLAAPYTPRAREHASVSTPLLWDEVAADVRPKDFHLLNIGARLAEKGDLLAALPPQPLEHVLKHLNKK
;
A
#
# COMPACT_ATOMS: atom_id res chain seq x y z
N MET A 1 33.92 -17.21 4.26
CA MET A 1 32.74 -16.32 4.24
C MET A 1 33.05 -15.14 3.33
N PRO A 2 32.18 -14.75 2.39
CA PRO A 2 32.40 -13.53 1.62
C PRO A 2 32.55 -12.35 2.60
N ARG A 3 33.53 -11.48 2.33
CA ARG A 3 33.85 -10.34 3.19
C ARG A 3 32.66 -9.39 3.20
N SER A 4 32.13 -9.06 4.38
CA SER A 4 31.04 -8.08 4.51
C SER A 4 31.54 -6.71 4.04
N ILE A 5 30.99 -6.24 2.92
CA ILE A 5 31.26 -4.89 2.39
C ILE A 5 30.35 -3.93 3.17
N LYS A 6 30.91 -2.86 3.72
CA LYS A 6 30.15 -1.82 4.41
C LYS A 6 30.68 -0.43 4.04
N GLY A 7 29.79 0.54 3.97
CA GLY A 7 30.10 1.95 3.76
C GLY A 7 29.06 2.82 4.44
N THR A 8 29.41 4.05 4.76
CA THR A 8 28.49 5.03 5.34
C THR A 8 28.21 6.10 4.31
N ILE A 9 26.94 6.46 4.15
CA ILE A 9 26.50 7.63 3.39
C ILE A 9 25.87 8.63 4.34
N GLN A 10 25.98 9.91 4.03
CA GLN A 10 25.33 10.98 4.78
C GLN A 10 24.12 11.48 4.00
N ILE A 11 22.93 11.44 4.61
CA ILE A 11 21.67 11.87 4.02
C ILE A 11 20.97 12.78 5.02
N GLU A 12 20.65 14.01 4.63
CA GLU A 12 19.97 15.00 5.49
C GLU A 12 20.65 15.17 6.87
N GLY A 13 21.98 15.11 6.89
CA GLY A 13 22.79 15.24 8.10
C GLY A 13 22.88 13.97 8.96
N GLN A 14 22.25 12.86 8.56
CA GLN A 14 22.29 11.57 9.24
C GLN A 14 23.24 10.59 8.56
N ASP A 15 24.01 9.87 9.36
CA ASP A 15 24.88 8.78 8.87
C ASP A 15 24.09 7.47 8.75
N ILE A 16 24.14 6.87 7.57
CA ILE A 16 23.48 5.60 7.25
C ILE A 16 24.54 4.59 6.81
N THR A 17 24.78 3.57 7.64
CA THR A 17 25.70 2.47 7.30
C THR A 17 25.01 1.46 6.40
N ILE A 18 25.39 1.42 5.12
CA ILE A 18 24.96 0.41 4.17
C ILE A 18 25.91 -0.79 4.26
N THR A 19 25.35 -1.99 4.37
CA THR A 19 26.09 -3.26 4.39
C THR A 19 25.75 -4.08 3.16
N ASN A 20 26.60 -4.96 2.64
CA ASN A 20 26.27 -5.87 1.53
C ASN A 20 25.48 -5.20 0.36
N PRO A 21 25.99 -4.11 -0.24
CA PRO A 21 25.30 -3.37 -1.30
C PRO A 21 24.97 -4.24 -2.52
N ASP A 22 25.83 -5.19 -2.85
CA ASP A 22 25.67 -6.09 -4.00
C ASP A 22 24.73 -7.28 -3.73
N LYS A 23 24.13 -7.36 -2.53
CA LYS A 23 23.19 -8.43 -2.21
C LYS A 23 22.03 -8.40 -3.20
N PRO A 24 21.74 -9.50 -3.92
CA PRO A 24 20.57 -9.56 -4.79
C PRO A 24 19.31 -9.61 -3.91
N LEU A 25 18.42 -8.64 -4.08
CA LEU A 25 17.12 -8.62 -3.40
C LEU A 25 16.02 -9.17 -4.31
N TRP A 26 16.06 -8.82 -5.60
CA TRP A 26 15.24 -9.42 -6.66
C TRP A 26 16.16 -9.96 -7.77
N PRO A 27 16.59 -11.23 -7.69
CA PRO A 27 17.48 -11.82 -8.70
C PRO A 27 16.93 -11.74 -10.13
N GLU A 28 15.64 -12.01 -10.32
CA GLU A 28 14.97 -12.05 -11.63
C GLU A 28 14.91 -10.66 -12.29
N ALA A 29 14.70 -9.62 -11.49
CA ALA A 29 14.70 -8.24 -11.94
C ALA A 29 16.11 -7.61 -11.96
N GLY A 30 17.15 -8.35 -11.54
CA GLY A 30 18.52 -7.86 -11.42
C GLY A 30 18.69 -6.73 -10.39
N VAL A 31 17.80 -6.60 -9.41
CA VAL A 31 17.85 -5.52 -8.41
C VAL A 31 18.69 -5.93 -7.21
N THR A 32 19.83 -5.27 -7.05
CA THR A 32 20.69 -5.36 -5.86
C THR A 32 20.21 -4.45 -4.75
N LYS A 33 20.77 -4.59 -3.54
CA LYS A 33 20.42 -3.72 -2.42
C LYS A 33 20.79 -2.26 -2.67
N ALA A 34 21.93 -1.98 -3.31
CA ALA A 34 22.31 -0.62 -3.66
C ALA A 34 21.32 0.04 -4.62
N MET A 35 20.91 -0.69 -5.67
CA MET A 35 19.88 -0.23 -6.60
C MET A 35 18.55 0.00 -5.88
N TYR A 36 18.17 -0.92 -4.99
CA TYR A 36 16.95 -0.78 -4.20
C TYR A 36 16.94 0.50 -3.36
N LEU A 37 18.03 0.79 -2.63
CA LEU A 37 18.16 2.01 -1.84
C LEU A 37 18.11 3.28 -2.70
N GLN A 38 18.72 3.26 -3.88
CA GLN A 38 18.60 4.35 -4.85
C GLN A 38 17.13 4.55 -5.27
N LYS A 39 16.40 3.47 -5.57
CA LYS A 39 14.98 3.54 -5.95
C LYS A 39 14.08 4.00 -4.80
N LEU A 40 14.39 3.66 -3.55
CA LEU A 40 13.70 4.23 -2.41
C LEU A 40 13.93 5.74 -2.29
N ALA A 41 15.13 6.23 -2.55
CA ALA A 41 15.40 7.66 -2.56
C ALA A 41 14.58 8.38 -3.65
N GLU A 42 14.52 7.81 -4.86
CA GLU A 42 13.67 8.31 -5.96
C GLU A 42 12.18 8.31 -5.59
N LEU A 43 11.69 7.26 -4.93
CA LEU A 43 10.30 7.13 -4.50
C LEU A 43 9.94 7.98 -3.28
N SER A 44 10.92 8.45 -2.52
CA SER A 44 10.72 9.08 -1.21
C SER A 44 9.73 10.25 -1.23
N PRO A 45 9.71 11.17 -2.21
CA PRO A 45 8.75 12.28 -2.25
C PRO A 45 7.29 11.82 -2.39
N TYR A 46 7.06 10.58 -2.83
CA TYR A 46 5.75 10.01 -3.07
C TYR A 46 5.37 9.03 -1.96
N LEU A 47 6.23 8.05 -1.67
CA LEU A 47 5.98 7.03 -0.64
C LEU A 47 5.82 7.65 0.76
N LEU A 48 6.67 8.62 1.13
CA LEU A 48 6.63 9.21 2.48
C LEU A 48 5.31 9.93 2.77
N LYS A 49 4.68 10.58 1.77
CA LYS A 49 3.37 11.25 1.94
C LYS A 49 2.30 10.32 2.51
N TYR A 50 2.36 9.04 2.18
CA TYR A 50 1.38 8.04 2.62
C TYR A 50 1.83 7.25 3.84
N CYS A 51 3.04 7.47 4.35
CA CYS A 51 3.60 6.77 5.51
C CYS A 51 3.90 7.68 6.71
N GLN A 52 4.12 8.98 6.48
CA GLN A 52 4.41 9.96 7.51
C GLN A 52 3.33 10.01 8.58
N ASN A 53 3.74 10.21 9.83
CA ASN A 53 2.86 10.28 11.00
C ASN A 53 1.89 9.07 11.14
N ARG A 54 2.27 7.88 10.66
CA ARG A 54 1.48 6.63 10.75
C ARG A 54 2.33 5.53 11.41
N LEU A 55 1.66 4.59 12.08
CA LEU A 55 2.31 3.42 12.68
C LEU A 55 2.71 2.47 11.55
N LEU A 56 4.00 2.15 11.43
CA LEU A 56 4.51 1.38 10.30
C LEU A 56 4.71 -0.09 10.65
N THR A 57 4.05 -0.98 9.89
CA THR A 57 4.49 -2.37 9.74
C THR A 57 5.39 -2.48 8.52
N THR A 58 6.51 -3.17 8.63
CA THR A 58 7.35 -3.51 7.48
C THR A 58 7.39 -5.02 7.27
N ILE A 59 7.54 -5.46 6.02
CA ILE A 59 7.86 -6.86 5.72
C ILE A 59 9.31 -6.91 5.25
N ARG A 60 10.12 -7.66 6.00
CA ARG A 60 11.57 -7.73 5.79
C ARG A 60 11.96 -9.04 5.14
N TYR A 61 12.86 -8.95 4.17
CA TYR A 61 13.42 -10.07 3.41
C TYR A 61 14.96 -10.02 3.47
N PRO A 62 15.57 -10.37 4.62
CA PRO A 62 17.02 -10.22 4.82
C PRO A 62 17.90 -10.91 3.78
N HIS A 63 17.37 -11.94 3.12
CA HIS A 63 18.04 -12.76 2.11
C HIS A 63 17.42 -12.63 0.70
N GLY A 64 16.67 -11.55 0.44
CA GLY A 64 15.96 -11.35 -0.83
C GLY A 64 14.62 -12.09 -0.89
N ILE A 65 13.89 -11.90 -1.98
CA ILE A 65 12.48 -12.33 -2.09
C ILE A 65 12.24 -13.85 -1.98
N HIS A 66 13.27 -14.66 -2.24
CA HIS A 66 13.20 -16.13 -2.13
C HIS A 66 13.64 -16.66 -0.76
N GLY A 67 14.13 -15.77 0.11
CA GLY A 67 14.53 -16.11 1.47
C GLY A 67 13.37 -16.04 2.46
N GLU A 68 13.66 -16.35 3.72
CA GLU A 68 12.72 -16.15 4.81
C GLU A 68 12.36 -14.66 4.96
N PHE A 69 11.11 -14.42 5.33
CA PHE A 69 10.59 -13.09 5.57
C PHE A 69 9.83 -13.02 6.89
N PHE A 70 9.70 -11.82 7.44
CA PHE A 70 8.92 -11.59 8.65
C PHE A 70 8.28 -10.20 8.67
N TYR A 71 7.17 -10.11 9.38
CA TYR A 71 6.49 -8.85 9.67
C TYR A 71 7.13 -8.22 10.91
N GLN A 72 7.59 -6.98 10.76
CA GLN A 72 8.11 -6.19 11.86
C GLN A 72 7.14 -5.06 12.19
N LYS A 73 6.48 -5.19 13.34
CA LYS A 73 5.65 -4.15 13.95
C LYS A 73 6.41 -3.40 15.03
N ASN A 74 7.01 -4.15 15.94
CA ASN A 74 7.80 -3.58 17.02
C ASN A 74 9.16 -3.11 16.48
N ALA A 75 9.58 -1.93 16.88
CA ALA A 75 10.86 -1.35 16.55
C ALA A 75 11.99 -2.26 17.10
N PRO A 76 13.07 -2.48 16.32
CA PRO A 76 14.20 -3.28 16.77
C PRO A 76 15.04 -2.49 17.78
N GLU A 77 15.84 -3.19 18.59
CA GLU A 77 16.83 -2.58 19.48
C GLU A 77 18.24 -3.04 19.10
N PRO A 78 19.25 -2.15 19.07
CA PRO A 78 19.15 -0.69 19.25
C PRO A 78 18.58 0.06 18.03
N LEU A 79 18.07 1.28 18.27
CA LEU A 79 17.62 2.19 17.21
C LEU A 79 18.67 3.25 16.89
N PRO A 80 18.82 3.66 15.62
CA PRO A 80 19.51 4.90 15.28
C PRO A 80 18.83 6.11 15.95
N PRO A 81 19.60 7.14 16.37
CA PRO A 81 19.07 8.28 17.14
C PRO A 81 18.05 9.13 16.38
N TYR A 82 18.05 9.08 15.05
CA TYR A 82 17.10 9.79 14.18
C TYR A 82 15.78 9.03 13.98
N VAL A 83 15.67 7.76 14.40
CA VAL A 83 14.45 6.98 14.22
C VAL A 83 13.49 7.26 15.38
N LYS A 84 12.32 7.80 15.03
CA LYS A 84 11.22 8.03 15.98
C LYS A 84 10.30 6.82 16.06
N THR A 85 9.68 6.66 17.23
CA THR A 85 8.69 5.60 17.46
C THR A 85 7.46 6.13 18.17
N ALA A 86 6.36 5.36 18.09
CA ALA A 86 5.12 5.64 18.81
C ALA A 86 4.53 4.33 19.35
N VAL A 87 4.09 4.35 20.61
CA VAL A 87 3.47 3.20 21.25
C VAL A 87 1.97 3.16 20.93
N HIS A 88 1.50 2.01 20.46
CA HIS A 88 0.08 1.76 20.24
C HIS A 88 -0.25 0.32 20.63
N GLU A 89 -1.24 0.15 21.52
CA GLU A 89 -1.66 -1.16 22.03
C GLU A 89 -0.49 -2.03 22.55
N GLY A 90 0.46 -1.41 23.25
CA GLY A 90 1.62 -2.08 23.83
C GLY A 90 2.75 -2.42 22.85
N ILE A 91 2.63 -2.05 21.56
CA ILE A 91 3.67 -2.24 20.55
C ILE A 91 4.33 -0.89 20.25
N ASN A 92 5.66 -0.85 20.23
CA ASN A 92 6.43 0.34 19.87
C ASN A 92 6.69 0.37 18.36
N TYR A 93 5.88 1.10 17.60
CA TYR A 93 5.98 1.16 16.14
C TYR A 93 7.01 2.20 15.69
N ILE A 94 7.69 1.91 14.58
CA ILE A 94 8.48 2.92 13.87
C ILE A 94 7.53 3.92 13.22
N VAL A 95 7.86 5.21 13.31
CA VAL A 95 7.19 6.29 12.58
C VAL A 95 8.16 6.78 11.50
N MET A 96 7.88 6.44 10.25
CA MET A 96 8.75 6.75 9.11
C MET A 96 8.45 8.15 8.58
N GLU A 97 9.22 9.13 9.03
CA GLU A 97 8.98 10.55 8.73
C GLU A 97 9.77 11.07 7.52
N ASP A 98 10.93 10.46 7.22
CA ASP A 98 11.91 11.07 6.32
C ASP A 98 12.74 10.04 5.53
N LEU A 99 13.55 10.57 4.61
CA LEU A 99 14.40 9.77 3.73
C LEU A 99 15.45 8.95 4.52
N PRO A 100 16.15 9.50 5.54
CA PRO A 100 17.05 8.70 6.35
C PRO A 100 16.41 7.46 6.98
N VAL A 101 15.22 7.60 7.57
CA VAL A 101 14.50 6.45 8.16
C VAL A 101 14.10 5.43 7.08
N LEU A 102 13.63 5.90 5.92
CA LEU A 102 13.29 5.03 4.79
C LEU A 102 14.49 4.23 4.30
N LEU A 103 15.65 4.86 4.09
CA LEU A 103 16.87 4.18 3.62
C LEU A 103 17.45 3.24 4.68
N TRP A 104 17.35 3.60 5.96
CA TRP A 104 17.72 2.68 7.04
C TRP A 104 16.85 1.41 7.04
N LEU A 105 15.53 1.56 6.92
CA LEU A 105 14.61 0.42 6.77
C LEU A 105 14.91 -0.41 5.51
N GLY A 106 15.16 0.25 4.38
CA GLY A 106 15.56 -0.41 3.14
C GLY A 106 16.87 -1.19 3.30
N ASN A 107 17.83 -0.65 4.07
CA ASN A 107 19.11 -1.30 4.32
C ASN A 107 18.96 -2.57 5.19
N LEU A 108 17.97 -2.56 6.08
CA LEU A 108 17.47 -3.70 6.84
C LEU A 108 16.65 -4.69 6.00
N ALA A 109 16.56 -4.47 4.69
CA ALA A 109 15.79 -5.24 3.71
C ALA A 109 14.29 -5.26 4.00
N ALA A 110 13.74 -4.19 4.58
CA ALA A 110 12.30 -3.93 4.48
C ALA A 110 11.96 -3.68 3.01
N LEU A 111 11.23 -4.60 2.38
CA LEU A 111 10.84 -4.49 0.97
C LEU A 111 9.42 -3.97 0.81
N GLU A 112 8.59 -4.11 1.86
CA GLU A 112 7.22 -3.62 1.86
C GLU A 112 6.95 -2.73 3.08
N PHE A 113 6.21 -1.64 2.85
CA PHE A 113 5.85 -0.62 3.83
C PHE A 113 4.33 -0.55 3.97
N HIS A 114 3.83 -0.86 5.16
CA HIS A 114 2.42 -1.00 5.46
C HIS A 114 2.04 -0.06 6.61
N PRO A 115 1.70 1.21 6.34
CA PRO A 115 1.29 2.16 7.38
C PRO A 115 -0.13 1.87 7.91
N SER A 116 -0.41 2.27 9.14
CA SER A 116 -1.74 2.19 9.77
C SER A 116 -2.76 3.06 9.07
N LEU A 117 -4.03 2.69 9.03
CA LEU A 117 -5.08 3.48 8.36
C LEU A 117 -5.50 4.78 9.08
N HIS A 118 -4.78 5.16 10.12
CA HIS A 118 -4.95 6.38 10.90
C HIS A 118 -3.58 6.97 11.25
N TYR A 119 -3.56 8.26 11.55
CA TYR A 119 -2.37 8.93 12.09
C TYR A 119 -2.08 8.50 13.53
N VAL A 120 -0.84 8.69 13.97
CA VAL A 120 -0.43 8.48 15.37
C VAL A 120 -1.33 9.29 16.30
N GLY A 121 -1.85 8.65 17.34
CA GLY A 121 -2.76 9.27 18.32
C GLY A 121 -4.21 9.47 17.85
N SER A 122 -4.51 9.30 16.56
CA SER A 122 -5.88 9.40 16.03
C SER A 122 -6.63 8.08 16.16
N LYS A 123 -7.94 8.16 16.42
CA LYS A 123 -8.89 7.04 16.28
C LYS A 123 -9.66 7.07 14.96
N LEU A 124 -9.49 8.14 14.18
CA LEU A 124 -10.17 8.33 12.90
C LEU A 124 -9.27 7.93 11.73
N PRO A 125 -9.84 7.38 10.64
CA PRO A 125 -9.14 7.08 9.41
C PRO A 125 -8.53 8.34 8.77
N CYS A 126 -7.40 8.17 8.06
CA CYS A 126 -6.79 9.23 7.26
C CYS A 126 -7.23 9.23 5.79
N GLU A 127 -7.72 8.09 5.30
CA GLU A 127 -8.19 7.85 3.93
C GLU A 127 -9.17 6.68 3.98
N TRP A 128 -10.01 6.51 2.96
CA TRP A 128 -10.82 5.30 2.82
C TRP A 128 -10.23 4.41 1.72
N MET A 129 -10.05 3.13 2.03
CA MET A 129 -9.46 2.16 1.11
C MET A 129 -10.37 0.93 1.00
N ILE A 130 -10.69 0.58 -0.24
CA ILE A 130 -11.41 -0.65 -0.61
C ILE A 130 -10.40 -1.59 -1.23
N ASP A 131 -10.39 -2.85 -0.80
CA ASP A 131 -9.47 -3.87 -1.30
C ASP A 131 -10.25 -4.93 -2.10
N LEU A 132 -9.83 -5.18 -3.34
CA LEU A 132 -10.38 -6.22 -4.20
C LEU A 132 -9.40 -7.39 -4.22
N ASP A 133 -9.75 -8.45 -3.50
CA ASP A 133 -8.90 -9.61 -3.26
C ASP A 133 -9.32 -10.79 -4.15
N PRO A 134 -8.49 -11.18 -5.13
CA PRO A 134 -8.79 -12.30 -6.01
C PRO A 134 -8.74 -13.64 -5.27
N SER A 135 -9.71 -14.51 -5.54
CA SER A 135 -9.67 -15.89 -5.03
C SER A 135 -8.66 -16.75 -5.79
N LEU A 136 -8.37 -16.41 -7.04
CA LEU A 136 -7.42 -17.09 -7.90
C LEU A 136 -6.00 -16.51 -7.76
N PRO A 137 -4.94 -17.31 -7.99
CA PRO A 137 -3.57 -16.79 -8.07
C PRO A 137 -3.39 -15.74 -9.17
N GLU A 138 -4.02 -15.97 -10.32
CA GLU A 138 -4.14 -15.02 -11.42
C GLU A 138 -5.63 -14.75 -11.66
N GLU A 139 -6.01 -13.47 -11.65
CA GLU A 139 -7.39 -13.04 -11.85
C GLU A 139 -7.44 -12.08 -13.05
N PRO A 140 -7.77 -12.58 -14.25
CA PRO A 140 -7.81 -11.75 -15.46
C PRO A 140 -8.92 -10.69 -15.41
N ARG A 141 -9.90 -10.83 -14.51
CA ARG A 141 -11.02 -9.87 -14.40
C ARG A 141 -10.79 -8.82 -13.32
N ILE A 142 -9.58 -8.73 -12.74
CA ILE A 142 -9.34 -7.84 -11.59
C ILE A 142 -9.49 -6.36 -11.96
N MET A 143 -9.08 -5.96 -13.17
CA MET A 143 -9.24 -4.59 -13.66
C MET A 143 -10.68 -4.29 -14.06
N GLU A 144 -11.39 -5.25 -14.65
CA GLU A 144 -12.85 -5.16 -14.87
C GLU A 144 -13.59 -4.92 -13.55
N ALA A 145 -13.27 -5.70 -12.51
CA ALA A 145 -13.85 -5.56 -11.20
C ALA A 145 -13.54 -4.18 -10.58
N ALA A 146 -12.30 -3.72 -10.68
CA ALA A 146 -11.92 -2.39 -10.21
C ALA A 146 -12.68 -1.28 -10.95
N HIS A 147 -12.84 -1.41 -12.27
CA HIS A 147 -13.60 -0.47 -13.09
C HIS A 147 -15.08 -0.39 -12.66
N ILE A 148 -15.73 -1.54 -12.45
CA ILE A 148 -17.13 -1.60 -11.98
C ILE A 148 -17.30 -0.91 -10.63
N VAL A 149 -16.38 -1.15 -9.68
CA VAL A 149 -16.43 -0.51 -8.37
C VAL A 149 -16.19 1.00 -8.49
N GLY A 150 -15.22 1.42 -9.31
CA GLY A 150 -14.97 2.82 -9.63
C GLY A 150 -16.19 3.54 -10.20
N GLN A 151 -16.86 2.93 -11.19
CA GLN A 151 -18.11 3.45 -11.76
C GLN A 151 -19.23 3.54 -10.72
N THR A 152 -19.33 2.53 -9.85
CA THR A 152 -20.30 2.53 -8.74
C THR A 152 -20.05 3.69 -7.79
N LEU A 153 -18.82 3.92 -7.36
CA LEU A 153 -18.45 5.06 -6.52
C LEU A 153 -18.74 6.39 -7.23
N ASN A 154 -18.38 6.52 -8.50
CA ASN A 154 -18.65 7.72 -9.28
C ASN A 154 -20.15 8.02 -9.40
N SER A 155 -21.00 6.99 -9.56
CA SER A 155 -22.46 7.15 -9.58
C SER A 155 -23.05 7.64 -8.26
N LEU A 156 -22.34 7.42 -7.15
CA LEU A 156 -22.67 7.94 -5.82
C LEU A 156 -22.08 9.33 -5.56
N GLY A 157 -21.40 9.93 -6.56
CA GLY A 157 -20.69 11.19 -6.41
C GLY A 157 -19.37 11.08 -5.64
N ILE A 158 -18.81 9.88 -5.50
CA ILE A 158 -17.56 9.62 -4.78
C ILE A 158 -16.42 9.45 -5.79
N GLN A 159 -15.48 10.39 -5.77
CA GLN A 159 -14.28 10.31 -6.59
C GLN A 159 -13.25 9.38 -5.94
N SER A 160 -12.50 8.63 -6.74
CA SER A 160 -11.53 7.67 -6.24
C SER A 160 -10.38 7.44 -7.22
N VAL A 161 -9.27 6.92 -6.71
CA VAL A 161 -8.08 6.56 -7.48
C VAL A 161 -7.80 5.06 -7.31
N PRO A 162 -7.77 4.28 -8.40
CA PRO A 162 -7.39 2.88 -8.36
C PRO A 162 -5.88 2.74 -8.22
N LYS A 163 -5.44 1.64 -7.63
CA LYS A 163 -4.04 1.31 -7.39
C LYS A 163 -3.84 -0.18 -7.55
N THR A 164 -2.86 -0.59 -8.35
CA THR A 164 -2.38 -1.97 -8.28
C THR A 164 -1.84 -2.21 -6.87
N SER A 165 -2.17 -3.34 -6.25
CA SER A 165 -1.51 -3.71 -4.98
C SER A 165 0.00 -3.93 -5.17
N GLY A 166 0.44 -4.14 -6.42
CA GLY A 166 1.76 -4.65 -6.80
C GLY A 166 1.92 -6.16 -6.55
N ALA A 167 0.87 -6.83 -6.06
CA ALA A 167 0.78 -8.28 -6.00
C ALA A 167 -0.27 -8.76 -7.00
N THR A 168 -1.40 -9.29 -6.52
CA THR A 168 -2.45 -9.88 -7.35
C THR A 168 -3.74 -9.07 -7.38
N GLY A 169 -4.01 -8.27 -6.33
CA GLY A 169 -5.24 -7.48 -6.19
C GLY A 169 -5.12 -6.02 -6.63
N VAL A 170 -6.25 -5.32 -6.57
CA VAL A 170 -6.37 -3.87 -6.82
C VAL A 170 -7.03 -3.22 -5.60
N GLN A 171 -6.53 -2.05 -5.24
CA GLN A 171 -7.08 -1.22 -4.16
C GLN A 171 -7.64 0.06 -4.76
N ILE A 172 -8.74 0.55 -4.19
CA ILE A 172 -9.35 1.81 -4.59
C ILE A 172 -9.31 2.74 -3.38
N ILE A 173 -8.69 3.91 -3.56
CA ILE A 173 -8.48 4.89 -2.50
C ILE A 173 -9.39 6.08 -2.73
N VAL A 174 -10.05 6.50 -1.67
CA VAL A 174 -10.89 7.69 -1.60
C VAL A 174 -10.27 8.62 -0.55
N PRO A 175 -9.69 9.75 -0.97
CA PRO A 175 -9.29 10.82 -0.05
C PRO A 175 -10.53 11.39 0.65
N ILE A 176 -10.53 11.40 1.98
CA ILE A 176 -11.68 11.81 2.81
C ILE A 176 -11.34 13.02 3.69
N GLN A 177 -12.34 13.85 3.96
CA GLN A 177 -12.24 14.86 5.00
C GLN A 177 -12.23 14.21 6.40
N SER A 178 -11.58 14.87 7.36
CA SER A 178 -11.55 14.42 8.75
C SER A 178 -12.94 14.49 9.38
N GLY A 179 -13.25 13.52 10.25
CA GLY A 179 -14.51 13.50 11.02
C GLY A 179 -15.32 12.24 10.80
N ILE A 180 -15.01 11.47 9.75
CA ILE A 180 -15.65 10.19 9.45
C ILE A 180 -14.94 9.07 10.21
N THR A 181 -15.71 8.17 10.80
CA THR A 181 -15.21 7.01 11.56
C THR A 181 -14.94 5.80 10.66
N PHE A 182 -14.10 4.87 11.15
CA PHE A 182 -13.91 3.57 10.50
C PHE A 182 -15.21 2.79 10.34
N GLU A 183 -16.16 2.94 11.27
CA GLU A 183 -17.45 2.25 11.19
C GLU A 183 -18.32 2.80 10.05
N GLU A 184 -18.41 4.12 9.92
CA GLU A 184 -19.16 4.76 8.83
C GLU A 184 -18.59 4.38 7.46
N LEU A 185 -17.26 4.37 7.30
CA LEU A 185 -16.61 3.92 6.07
C LEU A 185 -16.89 2.46 5.75
N ARG A 186 -16.95 1.58 6.78
CA ARG A 186 -17.32 0.17 6.59
C ARG A 186 -18.79 0.00 6.22
N THR A 187 -19.68 0.80 6.80
CA THR A 187 -21.10 0.81 6.42
C THR A 187 -21.26 1.18 4.95
N LEU A 188 -20.54 2.22 4.50
CA LEU A 188 -20.52 2.63 3.10
C LEU A 188 -19.90 1.55 2.19
N GLY A 189 -18.77 0.96 2.60
CA GLY A 189 -18.13 -0.13 1.87
C GLY A 189 -18.99 -1.37 1.77
N HIS A 190 -19.70 -1.74 2.83
CA HIS A 190 -20.66 -2.84 2.82
C HIS A 190 -21.82 -2.57 1.86
N PHE A 191 -22.36 -1.35 1.85
CA PHE A 191 -23.41 -0.97 0.90
C PHE A 191 -22.94 -1.10 -0.56
N VAL A 192 -21.75 -0.56 -0.89
CA VAL A 192 -21.16 -0.67 -2.23
C VAL A 192 -20.90 -2.14 -2.59
N GLY A 193 -20.31 -2.91 -1.66
CA GLY A 193 -20.02 -4.32 -1.83
C GLY A 193 -21.27 -5.15 -2.09
N MET A 194 -22.35 -4.92 -1.33
CA MET A 194 -23.65 -5.56 -1.54
C MET A 194 -24.22 -5.22 -2.91
N TYR A 195 -24.15 -3.94 -3.31
CA TYR A 195 -24.66 -3.50 -4.61
C TYR A 195 -23.94 -4.20 -5.77
N VAL A 196 -22.60 -4.23 -5.77
CA VAL A 196 -21.83 -4.88 -6.85
C VAL A 196 -22.01 -6.39 -6.85
N CYS A 197 -22.16 -7.04 -5.69
CA CYS A 197 -22.47 -8.46 -5.61
C CYS A 197 -23.86 -8.79 -6.15
N GLN A 198 -24.86 -7.92 -5.95
CA GLN A 198 -26.20 -8.12 -6.51
C GLN A 198 -26.23 -7.90 -8.03
N LYS A 199 -25.46 -6.92 -8.52
CA LYS A 199 -25.41 -6.60 -9.96
C LYS A 199 -24.53 -7.55 -10.76
N HIS A 200 -23.48 -8.09 -10.15
CA HIS A 200 -22.49 -8.96 -10.79
C HIS A 200 -22.19 -10.19 -9.90
N PRO A 201 -23.19 -11.07 -9.66
CA PRO A 201 -23.09 -12.18 -8.69
C PRO A 201 -22.08 -13.25 -9.06
N ASP A 202 -21.70 -13.33 -10.33
CA ASP A 202 -20.69 -14.26 -10.86
C ASP A 202 -19.26 -13.70 -10.76
N LEU A 203 -19.11 -12.41 -10.47
CA LEU A 203 -17.82 -11.73 -10.38
C LEU A 203 -17.42 -11.42 -8.94
N PHE A 204 -18.34 -10.90 -8.12
CA PHE A 204 -18.04 -10.48 -6.75
C PHE A 204 -18.60 -11.40 -5.68
N THR A 205 -17.98 -11.35 -4.51
CA THR A 205 -18.52 -11.95 -3.29
C THR A 205 -18.15 -11.11 -2.06
N LEU A 206 -18.99 -11.20 -1.03
CA LEU A 206 -18.68 -10.72 0.33
C LEU A 206 -18.28 -11.88 1.26
N GLU A 207 -18.22 -13.11 0.74
CA GLU A 207 -17.80 -14.27 1.51
C GLU A 207 -16.32 -14.15 1.90
N ARG A 208 -16.07 -14.15 3.20
CA ARG A 208 -14.75 -13.95 3.76
C ARG A 208 -13.88 -15.19 3.63
N LEU A 209 -14.44 -16.39 3.74
CA LEU A 209 -13.67 -17.63 3.69
C LEU A 209 -13.32 -17.98 2.25
N LYS A 210 -12.02 -17.95 1.92
CA LYS A 210 -11.52 -18.20 0.56
C LYS A 210 -12.06 -19.48 -0.08
N LYS A 211 -12.21 -20.55 0.71
CA LYS A 211 -12.77 -21.84 0.28
C LYS A 211 -14.22 -21.76 -0.22
N ASP A 212 -14.98 -20.76 0.23
CA ASP A 212 -16.41 -20.60 -0.05
C ASP A 212 -16.66 -19.50 -1.11
N ARG A 213 -15.60 -18.84 -1.60
CA ARG A 213 -15.68 -17.79 -2.63
C ARG A 213 -15.84 -18.33 -4.06
N GLY A 214 -15.47 -19.59 -4.30
CA GLY A 214 -15.29 -20.12 -5.65
C GLY A 214 -14.19 -19.36 -6.41
N ASN A 215 -14.51 -18.91 -7.63
CA ASN A 215 -13.61 -18.08 -8.46
C ASN A 215 -13.95 -16.58 -8.40
N LYS A 216 -14.73 -16.14 -7.41
CA LYS A 216 -15.20 -14.75 -7.32
C LYS A 216 -14.18 -13.86 -6.61
N ILE A 217 -14.19 -12.57 -6.94
CA ILE A 217 -13.35 -11.55 -6.33
C ILE A 217 -14.01 -11.10 -5.04
N TYR A 218 -13.25 -11.16 -3.95
CA TYR A 218 -13.73 -10.71 -2.66
C TYR A 218 -13.67 -9.18 -2.58
N PHE A 219 -14.82 -8.54 -2.35
CA PHE A 219 -14.87 -7.13 -2.01
C PHE A 219 -14.59 -7.00 -0.51
N ASP A 220 -13.33 -6.76 -0.16
CA ASP A 220 -12.88 -6.72 1.23
C ASP A 220 -13.07 -5.32 1.83
N TYR A 221 -14.27 -5.08 2.32
CA TYR A 221 -14.60 -3.87 3.08
C TYR A 221 -14.14 -3.94 4.56
N LEU A 222 -13.62 -5.08 5.02
CA LEU A 222 -13.27 -5.33 6.42
C LEU A 222 -11.79 -5.09 6.75
N GLN A 223 -10.89 -5.00 5.74
CA GLN A 223 -9.51 -4.55 5.99
C GLN A 223 -9.44 -3.13 6.54
N HIS A 224 -10.48 -2.32 6.31
CA HIS A 224 -10.49 -0.91 6.68
C HIS A 224 -10.90 -0.69 8.14
N TYR A 225 -9.96 -0.94 9.06
CA TYR A 225 -10.20 -0.85 10.53
C TYR A 225 -9.02 -0.17 11.26
N GLY A 226 -9.29 0.37 12.45
CA GLY A 226 -8.25 0.91 13.34
C GLY A 226 -7.21 -0.15 13.71
N GLY A 227 -5.92 0.20 13.75
CA GLY A 227 -4.82 -0.73 14.03
C GLY A 227 -4.46 -1.69 12.88
N LYS A 228 -5.23 -1.73 11.79
CA LYS A 228 -4.85 -2.46 10.56
C LYS A 228 -3.87 -1.63 9.73
N THR A 229 -3.06 -2.34 8.96
CA THR A 229 -2.08 -1.76 8.03
C THR A 229 -2.30 -2.31 6.63
N LEU A 230 -2.12 -1.47 5.61
CA LEU A 230 -2.21 -1.86 4.21
C LEU A 230 -0.98 -1.37 3.44
N ALA A 231 -0.66 -2.04 2.34
CA ALA A 231 0.46 -1.68 1.48
C ALA A 231 0.32 -0.23 0.99
N ALA A 232 1.28 0.62 1.35
CA ALA A 232 1.24 2.03 0.97
C ALA A 232 1.19 2.21 -0.55
N PRO A 233 0.58 3.29 -1.05
CA PRO A 233 0.91 3.80 -2.38
C PRO A 233 2.42 3.93 -2.54
N TYR A 234 2.91 3.50 -3.70
CA TYR A 234 4.32 3.48 -4.10
C TYR A 234 5.24 2.55 -3.30
N THR A 235 4.69 1.69 -2.44
CA THR A 235 5.51 0.67 -1.76
C THR A 235 5.98 -0.40 -2.75
N PRO A 236 7.26 -0.81 -2.73
CA PRO A 236 7.71 -2.00 -3.46
C PRO A 236 7.04 -3.26 -2.91
N ARG A 237 6.98 -4.30 -3.73
CA ARG A 237 6.43 -5.61 -3.36
C ARG A 237 7.47 -6.71 -3.57
N ALA A 238 7.50 -7.67 -2.65
CA ALA A 238 8.39 -8.82 -2.74
C ALA A 238 7.86 -9.87 -3.76
N ARG A 239 7.82 -9.45 -5.03
CA ARG A 239 7.44 -10.26 -6.19
C ARG A 239 8.59 -10.27 -7.19
N GLU A 240 8.70 -11.32 -8.00
CA GLU A 240 9.81 -11.53 -8.95
C GLU A 240 10.13 -10.30 -9.82
N HIS A 241 9.10 -9.57 -10.25
CA HIS A 241 9.25 -8.37 -11.09
C HIS A 241 9.66 -7.10 -10.35
N ALA A 242 9.90 -7.15 -9.02
CA ALA A 242 10.14 -5.97 -8.19
C ALA A 242 9.04 -4.90 -8.37
N SER A 243 7.79 -5.36 -8.41
CA SER A 243 6.62 -4.53 -8.68
C SER A 243 6.40 -3.47 -7.59
N VAL A 244 5.73 -2.39 -7.97
CA VAL A 244 5.38 -1.29 -7.08
C VAL A 244 3.87 -1.14 -7.01
N SER A 245 3.34 -0.94 -5.81
CA SER A 245 1.95 -0.63 -5.52
C SER A 245 1.58 0.73 -6.12
N THR A 246 1.05 0.76 -7.34
CA THR A 246 1.06 1.96 -8.19
C THR A 246 -0.34 2.50 -8.43
N PRO A 247 -0.64 3.76 -8.04
CA PRO A 247 -1.83 4.49 -8.46
C PRO A 247 -1.93 4.61 -9.99
N LEU A 248 -3.16 4.47 -10.49
CA LEU A 248 -3.49 4.41 -11.91
C LEU A 248 -4.53 5.46 -12.30
N LEU A 249 -4.55 5.82 -13.57
CA LEU A 249 -5.69 6.46 -14.21
C LEU A 249 -6.78 5.41 -14.47
N TRP A 250 -8.05 5.84 -14.49
CA TRP A 250 -9.16 4.95 -14.83
C TRP A 250 -9.07 4.41 -16.28
N ASP A 251 -8.46 5.17 -17.19
CA ASP A 251 -8.19 4.71 -18.57
C ASP A 251 -7.17 3.56 -18.60
N GLU A 252 -6.19 3.54 -17.69
CA GLU A 252 -5.22 2.44 -17.58
C GLU A 252 -5.89 1.18 -17.03
N VAL A 253 -6.84 1.35 -16.10
CA VAL A 253 -7.67 0.24 -15.62
C VAL A 253 -8.52 -0.32 -16.76
N ALA A 254 -9.15 0.54 -17.57
CA ALA A 254 -9.93 0.11 -18.74
C ALA A 254 -9.08 -0.56 -19.82
N ALA A 255 -7.79 -0.23 -19.90
CA ALA A 255 -6.82 -0.85 -20.79
C ALA A 255 -6.19 -2.15 -20.24
N ASP A 256 -6.66 -2.65 -19.09
CA ASP A 256 -6.25 -3.92 -18.48
C ASP A 256 -4.73 -4.03 -18.21
N VAL A 257 -4.14 -2.98 -17.65
CA VAL A 257 -2.73 -3.00 -17.23
C VAL A 257 -2.49 -4.04 -16.13
N ARG A 258 -1.28 -4.60 -16.07
CA ARG A 258 -0.91 -5.62 -15.08
C ARG A 258 -0.02 -5.03 -13.99
N PRO A 259 -0.09 -5.54 -12.75
CA PRO A 259 0.80 -5.09 -11.66
C PRO A 259 2.30 -5.16 -12.01
N LYS A 260 2.72 -6.14 -12.82
CA LYS A 260 4.12 -6.30 -13.25
C LYS A 260 4.61 -5.23 -14.21
N ASP A 261 3.69 -4.49 -14.84
CA ASP A 261 4.04 -3.40 -15.76
C ASP A 261 4.56 -2.16 -14.98
N PHE A 262 4.43 -2.14 -13.65
CA PHE A 262 4.94 -1.09 -12.76
C PHE A 262 5.93 -1.67 -11.75
N HIS A 263 7.21 -1.33 -11.88
CA HIS A 263 8.29 -1.91 -11.08
C HIS A 263 9.40 -0.91 -10.77
N LEU A 264 10.28 -1.26 -9.82
CA LEU A 264 11.34 -0.37 -9.31
C LEU A 264 12.21 0.27 -10.40
N LEU A 265 12.40 -0.39 -11.55
CA LEU A 265 13.25 0.11 -12.62
C LEU A 265 12.55 1.09 -13.57
N ASN A 266 11.22 1.15 -13.60
CA ASN A 266 10.47 2.05 -14.49
C ASN A 266 9.61 3.11 -13.75
N ILE A 267 9.36 2.92 -12.45
CA ILE A 267 8.44 3.77 -11.69
C ILE A 267 8.87 5.24 -11.64
N GLY A 268 10.18 5.52 -11.59
CA GLY A 268 10.70 6.89 -11.60
C GLY A 268 10.32 7.67 -12.86
N ALA A 269 10.40 7.03 -14.04
CA ALA A 269 10.00 7.65 -15.30
C ALA A 269 8.50 7.94 -15.33
N ARG A 270 7.68 6.99 -14.87
CA ARG A 270 6.23 7.18 -14.73
C ARG A 270 5.89 8.36 -13.82
N LEU A 271 6.53 8.45 -12.66
CA LEU A 271 6.26 9.52 -11.69
C LEU A 271 6.68 10.90 -12.20
N ALA A 272 7.75 10.98 -13.00
CA ALA A 272 8.14 12.21 -13.68
C ALA A 272 7.11 12.67 -14.71
N GLU A 273 6.44 11.73 -15.40
CA GLU A 273 5.43 12.04 -16.41
C GLU A 273 4.04 12.33 -15.82
N LYS A 274 3.56 11.45 -14.93
CA LYS A 274 2.18 11.46 -14.41
C LYS A 274 2.04 12.20 -13.08
N GLY A 275 3.15 12.43 -12.37
CA GLY A 275 3.12 12.95 -11.01
C GLY A 275 2.44 11.98 -10.04
N ASP A 276 1.86 12.56 -8.99
CA ASP A 276 1.19 11.82 -7.93
C ASP A 276 -0.33 11.87 -8.11
N LEU A 277 -0.91 10.82 -8.71
CA LEU A 277 -2.33 10.77 -9.06
C LEU A 277 -3.25 10.84 -7.84
N LEU A 278 -2.79 10.33 -6.68
CA LEU A 278 -3.54 10.41 -5.44
C LEU A 278 -3.55 11.84 -4.87
N ALA A 279 -2.41 12.52 -4.91
CA ALA A 279 -2.33 13.91 -4.45
C ALA A 279 -3.10 14.89 -5.35
N ALA A 280 -3.35 14.53 -6.61
CA ALA A 280 -4.17 15.33 -7.52
C ALA A 280 -5.68 15.30 -7.17
N LEU A 281 -6.13 14.34 -6.37
CA LEU A 281 -7.52 14.24 -5.92
C LEU A 281 -7.67 14.80 -4.50
N PRO A 282 -8.34 15.96 -4.29
CA PRO A 282 -8.49 16.54 -2.97
C PRO A 282 -9.38 15.67 -2.05
N PRO A 283 -9.18 15.74 -0.72
CA PRO A 283 -10.09 15.14 0.25
C PRO A 283 -11.53 15.64 0.10
N GLN A 284 -12.48 14.70 0.08
CA GLN A 284 -13.90 15.01 -0.15
C GLN A 284 -14.78 14.61 1.05
N PRO A 285 -15.92 15.30 1.26
CA PRO A 285 -16.90 14.94 2.28
C PRO A 285 -17.72 13.71 1.84
N LEU A 286 -17.97 12.76 2.73
CA LEU A 286 -18.84 11.60 2.45
C LEU A 286 -20.13 11.60 3.29
N GLU A 287 -20.32 12.60 4.16
CA GLU A 287 -21.47 12.71 5.07
C GLU A 287 -22.78 12.77 4.32
N HIS A 288 -22.79 13.34 3.11
CA HIS A 288 -23.96 13.40 2.27
C HIS A 288 -24.43 12.00 1.87
N VAL A 289 -23.54 11.09 1.49
CA VAL A 289 -23.88 9.70 1.16
C VAL A 289 -24.31 8.93 2.41
N LEU A 290 -23.56 9.08 3.51
CA LEU A 290 -23.86 8.43 4.78
C LEU A 290 -25.26 8.80 5.31
N LYS A 291 -25.66 10.08 5.21
CA LYS A 291 -27.01 10.53 5.59
C LYS A 291 -28.13 9.87 4.79
N HIS A 292 -27.89 9.48 3.54
CA HIS A 292 -28.89 8.78 2.74
C HIS A 292 -28.98 7.29 3.10
N LEU A 293 -27.86 6.68 3.52
CA LEU A 293 -27.82 5.29 3.97
C LEU A 293 -28.52 5.10 5.32
N ASN A 294 -28.33 6.04 6.26
CA ASN A 294 -28.91 5.96 7.61
C ASN A 294 -30.40 6.37 7.69
N LYS A 295 -31.02 6.77 6.57
CA LYS A 295 -32.44 7.16 6.49
C LYS A 295 -33.38 5.98 6.16
N LYS A 296 -32.87 4.75 6.14
CA LYS A 296 -33.63 3.51 5.96
C LYS A 296 -33.55 2.68 7.22
#